data_AF-A0A1V4XFN7-F1
#
_entry.id   AF-A0A1V4XFN7-F1
#
_cell.length_a   1.000
_cell.length_b   1.000
_cell.length_c   1.000
_cell.angle_alpha   90.00
_cell.angle_beta   90.00
_cell.angle_gamma   90.00
#
_symmetry.space_group_name_H-M   'P 1'
#
loop_
_entity.id
_entity.type
_entity.pdbx_description
1 polymer ?
#
loop_
_entity_poly.entity_id
_entity_poly.type
_entity_poly.pdbx_seq_one_letter_code
_entity_poly.pdbx_strand_id
1 'polypeptide(L)'
;MKRKEKIHSGGWNRRKLGMAIFLAVFVMLYRPPIGKSIENLLRSTFHAIRDFRSFYMNLETPNSGEQVLPLAVREMLALLRAHGLASYRVSERIMTAEETLIYQRIVESAWPRRIDPKSRHEFRFVSEPATSGCAEIERKGEVALVLCP
;
A
#
# COMPACT_ATOMS: atom_id res chain seq x y z
N MET A 1 42.65 -45.18 29.21
CA MET A 1 42.01 -45.55 27.92
C MET A 1 40.69 -44.77 27.82
N LYS A 2 40.50 -44.00 26.73
CA LYS A 2 39.42 -43.02 26.53
C LYS A 2 38.03 -43.68 26.41
N ARG A 3 37.00 -43.08 27.01
CA ARG A 3 35.62 -43.14 26.47
C ARG A 3 34.85 -41.86 26.81
N LYS A 4 35.00 -40.85 25.95
CA LYS A 4 33.94 -39.87 25.67
C LYS A 4 33.07 -40.51 24.60
N GLU A 5 31.75 -40.52 24.77
CA GLU A 5 30.79 -40.02 23.77
C GLU A 5 29.32 -40.33 24.12
N LYS A 6 28.49 -39.30 23.84
CA LYS A 6 27.06 -39.30 23.49
C LYS A 6 26.11 -39.72 24.62
N ILE A 7 25.17 -38.88 25.04
CA ILE A 7 23.89 -38.67 24.33
C ILE A 7 23.40 -37.23 24.56
N HIS A 8 23.38 -36.43 23.49
CA HIS A 8 22.62 -35.18 23.40
C HIS A 8 21.78 -35.25 22.10
N SER A 9 20.63 -35.92 22.13
CA SER A 9 19.73 -36.00 20.95
C SER A 9 18.25 -35.72 21.23
N GLY A 10 17.82 -35.58 22.49
CA GLY A 10 16.40 -35.40 22.84
C GLY A 10 15.84 -33.97 22.80
N GLY A 11 16.70 -32.94 22.80
CA GLY A 11 16.27 -31.53 22.94
C GLY A 11 15.78 -30.87 21.65
N TRP A 12 16.25 -31.35 20.49
CA TRP A 12 15.96 -30.73 19.18
C TRP A 12 14.54 -31.01 18.71
N ASN A 13 14.00 -32.20 18.97
CA ASN A 13 12.65 -32.59 18.55
C ASN A 13 11.54 -31.91 19.36
N ARG A 14 11.74 -31.71 20.68
CA ARG A 14 10.74 -31.06 21.54
C ARG A 14 10.58 -29.57 21.22
N ARG A 15 11.67 -28.88 20.88
CA ARG A 15 11.64 -27.45 20.48
C ARG A 15 10.92 -27.27 19.14
N LYS A 16 11.19 -28.13 18.15
CA LYS A 16 10.49 -28.12 16.86
C LYS A 16 9.00 -28.41 17.00
N LEU A 17 8.63 -29.38 17.83
CA LEU A 17 7.23 -29.70 18.11
C LEU A 17 6.51 -28.53 18.79
N GLY A 18 7.14 -27.92 19.81
CA GLY A 18 6.60 -26.73 20.47
C GLY A 18 6.41 -25.55 19.53
N MET A 19 7.40 -25.29 18.65
CA MET A 19 7.30 -24.24 17.64
C MET A 19 6.19 -24.53 16.62
N ALA A 20 6.04 -25.78 16.16
CA ALA A 20 4.98 -26.17 15.23
C ALA A 20 3.58 -26.03 15.86
N ILE A 21 3.42 -26.41 17.12
CA ILE A 21 2.16 -26.23 17.87
C ILE A 21 1.86 -24.72 18.02
N PHE A 22 2.86 -23.92 18.41
CA PHE A 22 2.70 -22.48 18.54
C PHE A 22 2.28 -21.84 17.21
N LEU A 23 2.91 -22.23 16.09
CA LEU A 23 2.59 -21.72 14.76
C LEU A 23 1.20 -22.16 14.30
N ALA A 24 0.80 -23.40 14.58
CA ALA A 24 -0.54 -23.90 14.29
C ALA A 24 -1.62 -23.15 15.09
N VAL A 25 -1.39 -22.95 16.40
CA VAL A 25 -2.28 -22.15 17.27
C VAL A 25 -2.33 -20.70 16.80
N PHE A 26 -1.20 -20.10 16.43
CA PHE A 26 -1.14 -18.75 15.90
C PHE A 26 -1.94 -18.61 14.60
N VAL A 27 -1.78 -19.53 13.64
CA VAL A 27 -2.55 -19.54 12.39
C VAL A 27 -4.05 -19.76 12.66
N MET A 28 -4.39 -20.62 13.62
CA MET A 28 -5.78 -20.95 13.97
C MET A 28 -6.49 -19.79 14.68
N LEU A 29 -5.79 -19.06 15.56
CA LEU A 29 -6.30 -17.90 16.29
C LEU A 29 -6.34 -16.64 15.42
N TYR A 30 -5.31 -16.43 14.59
CA TYR A 30 -5.20 -15.22 13.77
C TYR A 30 -6.06 -15.31 12.50
N ARG A 31 -6.50 -16.52 12.09
CA ARG A 31 -7.27 -16.81 10.86
C ARG A 31 -6.95 -15.84 9.72
N PRO A 32 -5.67 -15.74 9.31
CA PRO A 32 -5.31 -14.80 8.27
C PRO A 32 -6.15 -15.12 7.02
N PRO A 33 -6.70 -14.12 6.31
CA PRO A 33 -7.60 -14.33 5.16
C PRO A 33 -6.83 -14.78 3.90
N ILE A 34 -5.91 -15.73 4.07
CA ILE A 34 -5.04 -16.26 3.03
C ILE A 34 -5.88 -16.93 1.94
N GLY A 35 -6.90 -17.70 2.32
CA GLY A 35 -7.80 -18.37 1.37
C GLY A 35 -8.51 -17.40 0.44
N LYS A 36 -9.10 -16.33 0.99
CA LYS A 36 -9.77 -15.28 0.20
C LYS A 36 -8.79 -14.54 -0.71
N SER A 37 -7.57 -14.30 -0.23
CA SER A 37 -6.54 -13.63 -1.01
C SER A 37 -6.11 -14.50 -2.21
N ILE A 38 -5.88 -15.80 -1.99
CA ILE A 38 -5.55 -16.76 -3.05
C ILE A 38 -6.70 -16.87 -4.06
N GLU A 39 -7.94 -16.98 -3.59
CA GLU A 39 -9.11 -17.04 -4.47
C GLU A 39 -9.22 -15.78 -5.35
N ASN A 40 -9.06 -14.60 -4.75
CA ASN A 40 -9.10 -13.34 -5.48
C ASN A 40 -7.97 -13.22 -6.51
N LEU A 41 -6.75 -13.67 -6.16
CA LEU A 41 -5.62 -13.73 -7.08
C LEU A 41 -5.91 -14.65 -8.26
N LEU A 42 -6.32 -15.89 -8.00
CA LEU A 42 -6.64 -16.86 -9.05
C LEU A 42 -7.76 -16.38 -9.97
N ARG A 43 -8.83 -15.82 -9.38
CA ARG A 43 -9.95 -15.24 -10.15
C ARG A 43 -9.47 -14.11 -11.05
N SER A 44 -8.65 -13.20 -10.53
CA SER A 44 -8.13 -12.05 -11.29
C SER A 44 -7.22 -12.51 -12.44
N THR A 45 -6.31 -13.46 -12.18
CA THR A 45 -5.43 -14.04 -13.21
C THR A 45 -6.25 -14.75 -14.29
N PHE A 46 -7.24 -15.54 -13.91
CA PHE A 46 -8.09 -16.25 -14.88
C PHE A 46 -8.90 -15.29 -15.74
N HIS A 47 -9.45 -14.22 -15.17
CA HIS A 47 -10.14 -13.17 -15.93
C HIS A 47 -9.22 -12.49 -16.94
N ALA A 48 -7.99 -12.15 -16.54
CA ALA A 48 -7.01 -11.52 -17.43
C ALA A 48 -6.60 -12.45 -18.59
N ILE A 49 -6.48 -13.76 -18.35
CA ILE A 49 -6.16 -14.74 -19.40
C ILE A 49 -7.35 -14.93 -20.35
N ARG A 50 -8.57 -15.05 -19.81
CA ARG A 50 -9.77 -15.30 -20.62
C ARG A 50 -10.15 -14.09 -21.48
N ASP A 51 -9.93 -12.88 -20.98
CA ASP A 51 -10.20 -11.63 -21.68
C ASP A 51 -8.91 -10.84 -21.92
N PHE A 52 -7.93 -11.52 -22.56
CA PHE A 52 -6.62 -10.96 -22.83
C PHE A 52 -6.68 -9.68 -23.67
N ARG A 53 -7.66 -9.56 -24.57
CA ARG A 53 -7.84 -8.35 -25.40
C ARG A 53 -8.21 -7.14 -24.55
N SER A 54 -9.19 -7.27 -23.67
CA SER A 54 -9.56 -6.19 -22.74
C SER A 54 -8.40 -5.86 -21.81
N PHE A 55 -7.70 -6.87 -21.28
CA PHE A 55 -6.51 -6.68 -20.46
C PHE A 55 -5.44 -5.85 -21.20
N TYR A 56 -5.10 -6.24 -22.43
CA TYR A 56 -4.13 -5.52 -23.26
C TYR A 56 -4.57 -4.07 -23.54
N MET A 57 -5.83 -3.86 -23.94
CA MET A 57 -6.37 -2.51 -24.15
C MET A 57 -6.28 -1.65 -22.88
N ASN A 58 -6.52 -2.24 -21.71
CA ASN A 58 -6.39 -1.54 -20.44
C ASN A 58 -4.95 -1.15 -20.12
N LEU A 59 -3.94 -1.91 -20.55
CA LEU A 59 -2.53 -1.53 -20.37
C LEU A 59 -2.12 -0.32 -21.22
N GLU A 60 -2.71 -0.16 -22.41
CA GLU A 60 -2.41 0.96 -23.31
C GLU A 60 -3.29 2.19 -23.06
N THR A 61 -4.42 2.03 -22.38
CA THR A 61 -5.33 3.13 -22.10
C THR A 61 -4.83 3.95 -20.90
N PRO A 62 -4.54 5.27 -21.07
CA PRO A 62 -4.10 6.11 -19.97
C PRO A 62 -5.08 6.11 -18.81
N ASN A 63 -4.56 6.09 -17.58
CA ASN A 63 -5.34 6.14 -16.34
C ASN A 63 -6.30 4.95 -16.14
N SER A 64 -6.13 3.86 -16.91
CA SER A 64 -6.89 2.64 -16.69
C SER A 64 -6.59 2.06 -15.31
N GLY A 65 -7.65 1.60 -14.63
CA GLY A 65 -7.56 1.08 -13.27
C GLY A 65 -7.72 2.15 -12.19
N GLU A 66 -7.70 3.44 -12.51
CA GLU A 66 -7.93 4.48 -11.49
C GLU A 66 -9.33 4.41 -10.87
N GLN A 67 -10.33 3.89 -11.58
CA GLN A 67 -11.71 3.77 -11.09
C GLN A 67 -11.85 2.89 -9.84
N VAL A 68 -10.88 2.03 -9.55
CA VAL A 68 -10.88 1.17 -8.36
C VAL A 68 -10.19 1.82 -7.15
N LEU A 69 -9.57 2.98 -7.36
CA LEU A 69 -8.87 3.72 -6.31
C LEU A 69 -9.87 4.53 -5.47
N PRO A 70 -9.55 4.78 -4.18
CA PRO A 70 -10.31 5.71 -3.35
C PRO A 70 -10.46 7.08 -4.02
N LEU A 71 -11.55 7.78 -3.74
CA LEU A 71 -11.85 9.09 -4.35
C LEU A 71 -10.70 10.09 -4.15
N ALA A 72 -10.23 10.26 -2.92
CA ALA A 72 -9.11 11.13 -2.58
C ALA A 72 -7.84 10.83 -3.40
N VAL A 73 -7.53 9.54 -3.66
CA VAL A 73 -6.35 9.15 -4.45
C VAL A 73 -6.50 9.58 -5.91
N ARG A 74 -7.70 9.40 -6.49
CA ARG A 74 -7.98 9.85 -7.87
C ARG A 74 -7.85 11.38 -8.00
N GLU A 75 -8.29 12.12 -6.99
CA GLU A 75 -8.17 13.57 -6.93
C GLU A 75 -6.71 14.02 -6.86
N MET A 76 -5.90 13.37 -6.00
CA MET A 76 -4.45 13.60 -5.93
C MET A 76 -3.75 13.31 -7.27
N LEU A 77 -4.06 12.18 -7.92
CA LEU A 77 -3.47 11.83 -9.23
C LEU A 77 -3.85 12.85 -10.31
N ALA A 78 -5.09 13.33 -10.31
CA ALA A 78 -5.53 14.38 -11.21
C ALA A 78 -4.75 15.69 -10.99
N LEU A 79 -4.54 16.08 -9.73
CA LEU A 79 -3.75 17.27 -9.37
C LEU A 79 -2.26 17.11 -9.76
N LEU A 80 -1.66 15.94 -9.51
CA LEU A 80 -0.29 15.63 -9.93
C LEU A 80 -0.09 15.80 -11.44
N ARG A 81 -1.06 15.35 -12.23
CA ARG A 81 -1.03 15.50 -13.70
C ARG A 81 -1.25 16.94 -14.12
N ALA A 82 -2.26 17.62 -13.57
CA ALA A 82 -2.60 19.00 -13.91
C ALA A 82 -1.45 19.98 -13.65
N HIS A 83 -0.70 19.76 -12.57
CA HIS A 83 0.42 20.63 -12.16
C HIS A 83 1.81 20.11 -12.58
N GLY A 84 1.88 19.00 -13.32
CA GLY A 84 3.15 18.47 -13.83
C GLY A 84 4.16 18.10 -12.74
N LEU A 85 3.69 17.71 -11.55
CA LEU A 85 4.56 17.49 -10.39
C LEU A 85 5.34 16.18 -10.53
N ALA A 86 6.67 16.27 -10.39
CA ALA A 86 7.56 15.09 -10.37
C ALA A 86 7.69 14.47 -8.97
N SER A 87 7.50 15.27 -7.93
CA SER A 87 7.55 14.86 -6.53
C SER A 87 6.49 15.60 -5.73
N TYR A 88 6.05 15.00 -4.63
CA TYR A 88 5.06 15.56 -3.72
C TYR A 88 5.36 15.08 -2.30
N ARG A 89 4.74 15.70 -1.29
CA ARG A 89 4.61 15.12 0.04
C ARG A 89 3.13 15.05 0.41
N VAL A 90 2.83 14.40 1.52
CA VAL A 90 1.46 14.27 2.05
C VAL A 90 1.46 14.71 3.51
N SER A 91 0.33 15.21 3.99
CA SER A 91 0.17 15.58 5.40
C SER A 91 0.30 14.38 6.33
N GLU A 92 0.62 14.65 7.60
CA GLU A 92 0.66 13.62 8.63
C GLU A 92 -0.67 12.88 8.78
N ARG A 93 -1.81 13.56 8.58
CA ARG A 93 -3.15 12.95 8.63
C ARG A 93 -3.29 11.82 7.60
N ILE A 94 -2.79 12.02 6.38
CA ILE A 94 -2.81 10.99 5.33
C ILE A 94 -1.88 9.81 5.69
N MET A 95 -0.83 10.04 6.47
CA MET A 95 0.11 9.00 6.90
C MET A 95 -0.38 8.18 8.11
N THR A 96 -1.55 8.50 8.67
CA THR A 96 -2.08 7.78 9.84
C THR A 96 -2.48 6.34 9.55
N ALA A 97 -2.65 5.53 10.61
CA ALA A 97 -3.11 4.15 10.50
C ALA A 97 -4.50 4.03 9.86
N GLU A 98 -5.38 4.99 10.12
CA GLU A 98 -6.74 5.07 9.55
C GLU A 98 -6.69 5.28 8.03
N GLU A 99 -5.77 6.14 7.57
CA GLU A 99 -5.64 6.55 6.17
C GLU A 99 -4.51 5.83 5.43
N THR A 100 -3.94 4.79 6.04
CA THR A 100 -2.80 4.03 5.47
C THR A 100 -3.10 3.49 4.08
N LEU A 101 -4.37 3.15 3.81
CA LEU A 101 -4.78 2.70 2.48
C LEU A 101 -4.67 3.82 1.44
N ILE A 102 -5.03 5.06 1.78
CA ILE A 102 -4.85 6.22 0.88
C ILE A 102 -3.36 6.46 0.64
N TYR A 103 -2.55 6.48 1.70
CA TYR A 103 -1.09 6.63 1.61
C TYR A 103 -0.46 5.58 0.68
N GLN A 104 -0.76 4.30 0.90
CA GLN A 104 -0.22 3.21 0.08
C GLN A 104 -0.67 3.37 -1.39
N ARG A 105 -1.95 3.64 -1.62
CA ARG A 105 -2.50 3.74 -2.98
C ARG A 105 -1.95 4.91 -3.76
N ILE A 106 -1.72 6.08 -3.13
CA ILE A 106 -1.11 7.20 -3.84
C ILE A 106 0.36 6.91 -4.18
N VAL A 107 1.12 6.27 -3.29
CA VAL A 107 2.51 5.85 -3.56
C VAL A 107 2.58 4.88 -4.73
N GLU A 108 1.70 3.87 -4.75
CA GLU A 108 1.65 2.86 -5.82
C GLU A 108 1.24 3.47 -7.15
N SER A 109 0.19 4.30 -7.16
CA SER A 109 -0.46 4.75 -8.39
C SER A 109 0.21 5.98 -9.01
N ALA A 110 0.94 6.78 -8.22
CA ALA A 110 1.59 7.98 -8.73
C ALA A 110 2.90 7.71 -9.46
N TRP A 111 3.46 6.49 -9.37
CA TRP A 111 4.71 6.13 -10.02
C TRP A 111 4.70 6.51 -11.52
N PRO A 112 5.74 7.17 -12.05
CA PRO A 112 7.07 7.37 -11.47
C PRO A 112 7.23 8.59 -10.56
N ARG A 113 6.16 9.34 -10.27
CA ARG A 113 6.20 10.49 -9.34
C ARG A 113 6.32 9.95 -7.92
N ARG A 114 7.20 10.54 -7.11
CA ARG A 114 7.57 9.98 -5.81
C ARG A 114 7.19 10.90 -4.67
N ILE A 115 6.92 10.29 -3.51
CA ILE A 115 6.92 11.01 -2.25
C ILE A 115 8.36 11.46 -1.95
N ASP A 116 8.54 12.77 -1.75
CA ASP A 116 9.78 13.39 -1.29
C ASP A 116 9.47 14.30 -0.11
N PRO A 117 10.00 14.03 1.10
CA PRO A 117 9.85 14.91 2.27
C PRO A 117 10.29 16.36 2.03
N LYS A 118 11.19 16.59 1.06
CA LYS A 118 11.69 17.93 0.69
C LYS A 118 10.81 18.63 -0.35
N SER A 119 9.77 17.99 -0.85
CA SER A 119 8.83 18.62 -1.77
C SER A 119 8.09 19.77 -1.08
N ARG A 120 8.04 20.93 -1.75
CA ARG A 120 7.19 22.06 -1.33
C ARG A 120 5.72 21.84 -1.64
N HIS A 121 5.41 20.93 -2.56
CA HIS A 121 4.04 20.55 -2.92
C HIS A 121 3.56 19.46 -1.97
N GLU A 122 2.50 19.75 -1.22
CA GLU A 122 1.92 18.86 -0.23
C GLU A 122 0.44 18.62 -0.52
N PHE A 123 0.02 17.35 -0.46
CA PHE A 123 -1.40 17.00 -0.39
C PHE A 123 -1.87 16.94 1.05
N ARG A 124 -3.08 17.46 1.28
CA ARG A 124 -3.79 17.39 2.57
C ARG A 124 -5.28 17.27 2.33
N PHE A 125 -6.01 16.70 3.28
CA PHE A 125 -7.46 16.73 3.23
C PHE A 125 -7.96 18.15 3.47
N VAL A 126 -9.06 18.49 2.81
CA VAL A 126 -9.76 19.77 2.99
C VAL A 126 -10.31 19.93 4.42
N SER A 127 -10.60 18.82 5.10
CA SER A 127 -11.04 18.80 6.49
C SER A 127 -9.92 19.08 7.50
N GLU A 128 -8.66 19.08 7.08
CA GLU A 128 -7.54 19.45 7.94
C GLU A 128 -7.51 20.97 8.18
N PRO A 129 -7.10 21.42 9.38
CA PRO A 129 -6.91 22.84 9.63
C PRO A 129 -5.82 23.42 8.72
N ALA A 130 -6.00 24.68 8.32
CA ALA A 130 -5.00 25.39 7.53
C ALA A 130 -3.66 25.43 8.29
N THR A 131 -2.57 25.15 7.57
CA THR A 131 -1.22 25.18 8.14
C THR A 131 -0.56 26.51 7.84
N SER A 132 0.02 27.12 8.87
CA SER A 132 0.71 28.42 8.74
C SER A 132 1.86 28.33 7.73
N GLY A 133 1.95 29.33 6.86
CA GLY A 133 2.99 29.42 5.83
C GLY A 133 2.71 28.62 4.56
N CYS A 134 1.69 27.77 4.51
CA CYS A 134 1.30 27.08 3.27
C CYS A 134 0.21 27.86 2.51
N ALA A 135 0.35 27.95 1.19
CA ALA A 135 -0.66 28.55 0.31
C ALA A 135 -1.41 27.47 -0.48
N GLU A 136 -2.74 27.53 -0.52
CA GLU A 136 -3.55 26.62 -1.35
C GLU A 136 -3.31 26.93 -2.84
N ILE A 137 -2.91 25.93 -3.62
CA ILE A 137 -2.75 26.04 -5.08
C ILE A 137 -4.08 25.68 -5.75
N GLU A 138 -4.62 24.52 -5.40
CA GLU A 138 -5.87 24.02 -5.95
C GLU A 138 -6.54 23.06 -4.98
N ARG A 139 -7.87 23.14 -4.91
CA ARG A 139 -8.72 22.22 -4.17
C ARG A 139 -9.54 21.37 -5.12
N LYS A 140 -9.59 20.07 -4.85
CA LYS A 140 -10.37 19.11 -5.61
C LYS A 140 -11.04 18.12 -4.67
N GLY A 141 -12.36 18.30 -4.49
CA GLY A 141 -13.17 17.45 -3.63
C GLY A 141 -12.66 17.40 -2.19
N GLU A 142 -12.18 16.24 -1.76
CA GLU A 142 -11.75 15.99 -0.39
C GLU A 142 -10.29 16.40 -0.14
N VAL A 143 -9.53 16.72 -1.19
CA VAL A 143 -8.08 16.98 -1.12
C VAL A 143 -7.74 18.38 -1.63
N ALA A 144 -6.75 19.00 -1.00
CA ALA A 144 -6.11 20.22 -1.46
C ALA A 144 -4.62 19.97 -1.76
N LEU A 145 -4.15 20.57 -2.84
CA LEU A 145 -2.73 20.74 -3.13
C LEU A 145 -2.30 22.11 -2.60
N VAL A 146 -1.28 22.11 -1.75
CA VAL A 146 -0.73 23.33 -1.17
C VAL A 146 0.76 23.46 -1.44
N LEU A 147 1.24 24.70 -1.47
CA LEU A 147 2.64 25.05 -1.52
C LEU A 147 3.10 25.46 -0.12
N CYS A 148 3.95 24.65 0.49
CA CYS A 148 4.56 24.92 1.79
C CYS A 148 6.04 25.31 1.63
N PRO A 149 6.60 26.12 2.55
CA PRO A 149 8.00 26.48 2.56
C PRO A 149 8.93 25.28 2.78
#